data_AF-A0A4Y8K189-F1
#
_entry.id   AF-A0A4Y8K189-F1
#
_cell.length_a   1.000
_cell.length_b   1.000
_cell.length_c   1.000
_cell.angle_alpha   90.00
_cell.angle_beta   90.00
_cell.angle_gamma   90.00
#
_symmetry.space_group_name_H-M   'P 1'
#
loop_
_entity.id
_entity.type
_entity.pdbx_description
1 polymer ?
#
loop_
_entity_poly.entity_id
_entity_poly.type
_entity_poly.pdbx_seq_one_letter_code
_entity_poly.pdbx_strand_id
1 'polypeptide(L)'
;MKFQTAAGGFKYEPRSMVAVRKQFGRSSALLQPAPGIDASDPRFLAAQLQHRVANGVREAVLAQGLGLEAFLAKPMSGGGLSAMPPGMSYDRIVRINRGETLMQLADLMSWAQQFETVRELLADDQCWPTDPAEPV
;
A
#
# COMPACT_ATOMS: atom_id res chain seq x y z
N MET A 1 1.59 27.96 28.12
CA MET A 1 1.03 27.30 26.91
C MET A 1 0.68 25.87 27.30
N LYS A 2 -0.60 25.49 27.37
CA LYS A 2 -1.02 24.14 27.76
C LYS A 2 -1.22 23.31 26.49
N PHE A 3 -0.41 22.27 26.27
CA PHE A 3 -0.69 21.29 25.23
C PHE A 3 -1.90 20.47 25.69
N GLN A 4 -3.05 20.67 25.05
CA GLN A 4 -4.16 19.73 25.17
C GLN A 4 -3.76 18.44 24.47
N THR A 5 -3.34 17.45 25.25
CA THR A 5 -3.22 16.07 24.80
C THR A 5 -4.63 15.51 24.65
N ALA A 6 -5.19 15.56 23.44
CA ALA A 6 -6.33 14.73 23.09
C ALA A 6 -5.95 13.27 23.42
N ALA A 7 -6.71 12.65 24.32
CA ALA A 7 -6.52 11.27 24.74
C ALA A 7 -6.97 10.34 23.60
N GLY A 8 -6.08 10.14 22.63
CA GLY A 8 -6.30 9.23 21.51
C GLY A 8 -5.05 9.15 20.65
N GLY A 9 -4.49 7.95 20.49
CA GLY A 9 -3.40 7.73 19.53
C GLY A 9 -3.87 8.11 18.12
N PHE A 10 -2.98 8.71 17.33
CA PHE A 10 -3.27 9.05 15.94
C PHE A 10 -3.53 7.75 15.16
N LYS A 11 -4.79 7.53 14.75
CA LYS A 11 -5.16 6.41 13.90
C LYS A 11 -5.11 6.85 12.44
N TYR A 12 -4.16 6.30 11.71
CA TYR A 12 -4.01 6.57 10.28
C TYR A 12 -4.61 5.45 9.44
N GLU A 13 -5.60 5.79 8.60
CA GLU A 13 -6.20 4.88 7.61
C GLU A 13 -5.88 5.41 6.21
N PRO A 14 -4.99 4.77 5.42
CA PRO A 14 -4.61 5.26 4.08
C PRO A 14 -5.80 5.63 3.19
N ARG A 15 -6.85 4.82 3.20
CA ARG A 15 -8.04 5.06 2.38
C ARG A 15 -8.84 6.30 2.83
N SER A 16 -8.60 6.87 4.01
CA SER A 16 -9.24 8.12 4.41
C SER A 16 -8.65 9.33 3.72
N MET A 17 -7.46 9.19 3.11
CA MET A 17 -6.76 10.26 2.41
C MET A 17 -7.28 10.51 0.99
N VAL A 18 -8.15 9.63 0.48
CA VAL A 18 -8.57 9.61 -0.92
C VAL A 18 -10.07 9.88 -1.06
N ALA A 19 -10.47 10.51 -2.17
CA ALA A 19 -11.85 10.91 -2.42
C ALA A 19 -12.83 9.72 -2.45
N VAL A 20 -12.44 8.61 -3.09
CA VAL A 20 -13.29 7.42 -3.26
C VAL A 20 -12.63 6.19 -2.62
N ARG A 21 -12.88 5.99 -1.33
CA ARG A 21 -12.27 4.92 -0.52
C ARG A 21 -12.37 3.52 -1.13
N LYS A 22 -13.49 3.22 -1.80
CA LYS A 22 -13.76 1.89 -2.40
C LYS A 22 -12.85 1.53 -3.58
N GLN A 23 -12.19 2.51 -4.19
CA GLN A 23 -11.24 2.31 -5.29
C GLN A 23 -9.85 1.87 -4.80
N PHE A 24 -9.57 2.01 -3.51
CA PHE A 24 -8.27 1.69 -2.93
C PHE A 24 -7.87 0.23 -3.22
N GLY A 25 -6.70 0.01 -3.83
CA GLY A 25 -6.20 -1.30 -4.25
C GLY A 25 -7.04 -2.06 -5.29
N ARG A 26 -8.02 -1.41 -5.93
CA ARG A 26 -8.97 -2.05 -6.87
C ARG A 26 -9.05 -1.37 -8.24
N SER A 27 -8.20 -0.38 -8.48
CA SER A 27 -8.14 0.37 -9.72
C SER A 27 -6.68 0.67 -10.04
N SER A 28 -6.35 0.78 -11.32
CA SER A 28 -5.06 1.25 -11.81
C SER A 28 -4.97 2.79 -11.89
N ALA A 29 -6.09 3.50 -11.71
CA ALA A 29 -6.10 4.95 -11.77
C ALA A 29 -5.44 5.58 -10.54
N LEU A 30 -4.74 6.69 -10.74
CA LEU A 30 -4.31 7.54 -9.63
C LEU A 30 -5.54 8.05 -8.88
N LEU A 31 -5.47 8.02 -7.55
CA LEU A 31 -6.56 8.45 -6.70
C LEU A 31 -6.52 9.97 -6.54
N GLN A 32 -7.68 10.56 -6.38
CA GLN A 32 -7.78 11.97 -6.02
C GLN A 32 -7.75 12.12 -4.50
N PRO A 33 -7.13 13.19 -3.95
CA PRO A 33 -7.14 13.44 -2.53
C PRO A 33 -8.57 13.67 -2.02
N ALA A 34 -8.83 13.33 -0.76
CA ALA A 34 -10.13 13.61 -0.14
C ALA A 34 -10.36 15.12 0.02
N PRO A 35 -11.61 15.59 0.18
CA PRO A 35 -11.89 17.01 0.40
C PRO A 35 -11.09 17.58 1.58
N GLY A 36 -10.39 18.69 1.34
CA GLY A 36 -9.55 19.37 2.35
C GLY A 36 -8.15 18.76 2.54
N ILE A 37 -7.75 17.78 1.73
CA ILE A 37 -6.41 17.21 1.72
C ILE A 37 -5.67 17.74 0.50
N ASP A 38 -4.46 18.25 0.71
CA ASP A 38 -3.57 18.71 -0.36
C ASP A 38 -2.99 17.51 -1.14
N ALA A 39 -2.87 17.62 -2.46
CA ALA A 39 -2.27 16.59 -3.29
C ALA A 39 -0.77 16.37 -2.99
N SER A 40 -0.10 17.37 -2.40
CA SER A 40 1.28 17.30 -1.92
C SER A 40 1.40 16.81 -0.46
N ASP A 41 0.29 16.53 0.23
CA ASP A 41 0.33 16.01 1.60
C ASP A 41 1.08 14.66 1.62
N PRO A 42 2.18 14.53 2.39
CA PRO A 42 2.99 13.31 2.40
C PRO A 42 2.18 12.07 2.84
N ARG A 43 1.12 12.25 3.63
CA ARG A 43 0.21 11.17 4.00
C ARG A 43 -0.60 10.71 2.79
N PHE A 44 -1.12 11.65 1.99
CA PHE A 44 -1.83 11.30 0.76
C PHE A 44 -0.90 10.61 -0.24
N LEU A 45 0.32 11.11 -0.42
CA LEU A 45 1.31 10.48 -1.30
C LEU A 45 1.67 9.06 -0.83
N ALA A 46 1.84 8.85 0.47
CA ALA A 46 2.02 7.51 1.04
C ALA A 46 0.80 6.59 0.79
N ALA A 47 -0.42 7.12 0.93
CA ALA A 47 -1.65 6.38 0.61
C ALA A 47 -1.73 6.03 -0.89
N GLN A 48 -1.29 6.93 -1.78
CA GLN A 48 -1.24 6.72 -3.22
C GLN A 48 -0.26 5.61 -3.60
N LEU A 49 0.93 5.60 -2.98
CA LEU A 49 1.90 4.52 -3.17
C LEU A 49 1.34 3.18 -2.68
N GLN A 50 0.78 3.13 -1.46
CA GLN A 50 0.17 1.90 -0.93
C GLN A 50 -0.97 1.41 -1.84
N HIS A 51 -1.78 2.31 -2.40
CA HIS A 51 -2.82 1.96 -3.37
C HIS A 51 -2.22 1.30 -4.62
N ARG A 52 -1.16 1.89 -5.20
CA ARG A 52 -0.50 1.35 -6.41
C ARG A 52 0.08 -0.04 -6.14
N VAL A 53 0.77 -0.21 -5.01
CA VAL A 53 1.33 -1.52 -4.61
C VAL A 53 0.20 -2.54 -4.40
N ALA A 54 -0.86 -2.18 -3.66
CA ALA A 54 -1.99 -3.08 -3.42
C ALA A 54 -2.68 -3.52 -4.72
N ASN A 55 -2.87 -2.59 -5.66
CA ASN A 55 -3.42 -2.91 -6.97
C ASN A 55 -2.44 -3.80 -7.78
N GLY A 56 -1.15 -3.47 -7.80
CA GLY A 56 -0.12 -4.26 -8.49
C GLY A 56 -0.06 -5.70 -7.99
N VAL A 57 -0.08 -5.91 -6.67
CA VAL A 57 -0.18 -7.25 -6.07
C VAL A 57 -1.47 -7.96 -6.49
N ARG A 58 -2.61 -7.26 -6.47
CA ARG A 58 -3.91 -7.83 -6.89
C ARG A 58 -3.85 -8.32 -8.33
N GLU A 59 -3.38 -7.49 -9.27
CA GLU A 59 -3.27 -7.86 -10.67
C GLU A 59 -2.28 -9.01 -10.88
N ALA A 60 -1.12 -8.99 -10.22
CA ALA A 60 -0.12 -10.03 -10.34
C ALA A 60 -0.62 -11.40 -9.82
N VAL A 61 -1.40 -11.40 -8.75
CA VAL A 61 -2.06 -12.62 -8.24
C VAL A 61 -3.14 -13.10 -9.21
N LEU A 62 -3.95 -12.20 -9.77
CA LEU A 62 -4.97 -12.55 -10.75
C LEU A 62 -4.38 -13.08 -12.06
N ALA A 63 -3.24 -12.54 -12.49
CA ALA A 63 -2.51 -13.02 -13.67
C ALA A 63 -2.03 -14.47 -13.53
N GLN A 64 -1.88 -14.97 -12.29
CA GLN A 64 -1.58 -16.38 -12.00
C GLN A 64 -2.85 -17.25 -11.96
N GLY A 65 -4.04 -16.70 -12.20
CA GLY A 65 -5.32 -17.40 -12.11
C GLY A 65 -5.75 -17.70 -10.68
N LEU A 66 -5.26 -16.94 -9.69
CA LEU A 66 -5.50 -17.20 -8.27
C LEU A 66 -6.31 -16.08 -7.61
N GLY A 67 -7.01 -16.44 -6.54
CA GLY A 67 -7.43 -15.47 -5.52
C GLY A 67 -6.31 -15.23 -4.51
N LEU A 68 -6.37 -14.10 -3.81
CA LEU A 68 -5.37 -13.72 -2.79
C LEU A 68 -5.22 -14.78 -1.69
N GLU A 69 -6.33 -15.32 -1.19
CA GLU A 69 -6.30 -16.38 -0.17
C GLU A 69 -5.57 -17.64 -0.68
N ALA A 70 -5.91 -18.08 -1.89
CA ALA A 70 -5.26 -19.23 -2.52
C ALA A 70 -3.77 -18.98 -2.80
N PHE A 71 -3.40 -17.76 -3.15
CA PHE A 71 -1.99 -17.37 -3.31
C PHE A 71 -1.23 -17.46 -1.99
N LEU A 72 -1.78 -16.89 -0.91
CA LEU A 72 -1.15 -16.91 0.41
C LEU A 72 -1.05 -18.30 1.05
N ALA A 73 -1.90 -19.23 0.63
CA ALA A 73 -1.85 -20.63 1.07
C ALA A 73 -0.72 -21.44 0.40
N LYS A 74 -0.08 -20.91 -0.66
CA LYS A 74 1.02 -21.62 -1.33
C LYS A 74 2.30 -21.57 -0.50
N PRO A 75 3.10 -22.65 -0.50
CA PRO A 75 4.47 -22.59 0.00
C PRO A 75 5.26 -21.56 -0.83
N MET A 76 5.82 -20.54 -0.18
CA MET A 76 6.63 -19.55 -0.89
C MET A 76 7.82 -20.27 -1.53
N SER A 77 7.89 -20.20 -2.85
CA SER A 77 8.87 -20.92 -3.67
C SER A 77 10.17 -20.12 -3.71
N GLY A 78 10.97 -20.22 -2.64
CA GLY A 78 12.26 -19.56 -2.54
C GLY A 78 12.96 -20.04 -1.26
N GLY A 79 14.03 -20.81 -1.43
CA GLY A 79 14.70 -21.53 -0.34
C GLY A 79 15.01 -20.65 0.88
N GLY A 80 14.41 -20.99 2.02
CA GLY A 80 14.84 -20.53 3.34
C GLY A 80 13.75 -20.00 4.27
N LEU A 81 12.65 -19.42 3.75
CA LEU A 81 11.60 -18.83 4.59
C LEU A 81 10.23 -19.40 4.21
N SER A 82 9.96 -20.61 4.72
CA SER A 82 8.74 -21.41 4.48
C SER A 82 7.46 -20.85 5.12
N ALA A 83 7.44 -19.61 5.58
CA ALA A 83 6.24 -19.00 6.14
C ALA A 83 6.20 -17.52 5.80
N MET A 84 5.02 -17.05 5.42
CA MET A 84 4.68 -15.63 5.47
C MET A 84 5.23 -15.03 6.78
N PRO A 85 5.91 -13.87 6.74
CA PRO A 85 6.51 -13.29 7.94
C PRO A 85 5.50 -13.21 9.08
N PRO A 86 5.92 -13.39 10.35
CA PRO A 86 5.04 -13.29 11.50
C PRO A 86 4.20 -12.01 11.43
N GLY A 87 2.88 -12.15 11.56
CA GLY A 87 1.94 -11.04 11.50
C GLY A 87 1.29 -10.82 10.13
N MET A 88 1.71 -11.49 9.06
CA MET A 88 1.08 -11.38 7.74
C MET A 88 -0.16 -12.30 7.59
N SER A 89 -1.18 -12.15 8.45
CA SER A 89 -2.42 -12.94 8.28
C SER A 89 -3.22 -12.51 7.05
N TYR A 90 -4.05 -13.40 6.49
CA TYR A 90 -4.94 -13.06 5.37
C TYR A 90 -5.82 -11.83 5.68
N ASP A 91 -6.43 -11.78 6.87
CA ASP A 91 -7.24 -10.64 7.32
C ASP A 91 -6.44 -9.33 7.27
N ARG A 92 -5.22 -9.33 7.81
CA ARG A 92 -4.37 -8.14 7.81
C ARG A 92 -4.02 -7.71 6.39
N ILE A 93 -3.67 -8.64 5.51
CA ILE A 93 -3.37 -8.34 4.11
C ILE A 93 -4.60 -7.77 3.39
N VAL A 94 -5.80 -8.32 3.62
CA VAL A 94 -7.04 -7.76 3.07
C VAL A 94 -7.25 -6.32 3.53
N ARG A 95 -7.02 -6.04 4.81
CA ARG A 95 -7.14 -4.68 5.37
C ARG A 95 -6.11 -3.72 4.78
N ILE A 96 -4.87 -4.17 4.57
CA ILE A 96 -3.82 -3.39 3.89
C ILE A 96 -4.23 -3.06 2.45
N ASN A 97 -4.69 -4.07 1.70
CA ASN A 97 -5.08 -3.89 0.30
C ASN A 97 -6.32 -2.99 0.15
N ARG A 98 -7.15 -2.89 1.18
CA ARG A 98 -8.30 -1.96 1.25
C ARG A 98 -7.94 -0.59 1.82
N GLY A 99 -6.68 -0.37 2.23
CA GLY A 99 -6.22 0.87 2.86
C GLY A 99 -6.85 1.14 4.23
N GLU A 100 -7.34 0.10 4.91
CA GLU A 100 -7.90 0.17 6.28
C GLU A 100 -6.79 0.12 7.33
N THR A 101 -5.63 -0.40 6.95
CA THR A 101 -4.41 -0.49 7.77
C THR A 101 -3.21 -0.10 6.94
N LEU A 102 -2.19 0.45 7.59
CA LEU A 102 -0.90 0.75 6.98
C LEU A 102 -0.16 -0.50 6.51
N MET A 103 0.42 -0.39 5.32
CA MET A 103 1.48 -1.30 4.89
C MET A 103 2.77 -0.95 5.62
N GLN A 104 3.40 -1.93 6.28
CA GLN A 104 4.72 -1.76 6.87
C GLN A 104 5.80 -1.99 5.80
N LEU A 105 7.00 -1.45 6.03
CA LEU A 105 8.14 -1.69 5.13
C LEU A 105 8.43 -3.19 4.93
N ALA A 106 8.26 -4.00 5.99
CA ALA A 106 8.42 -5.45 5.89
C ALA A 106 7.41 -6.11 4.94
N ASP A 107 6.17 -5.62 4.89
CA ASP A 107 5.17 -6.09 3.93
C ASP A 107 5.59 -5.77 2.50
N LEU A 108 6.10 -4.54 2.30
CA LEU A 108 6.58 -4.09 1.01
C LEU A 108 7.75 -4.93 0.50
N MET A 109 8.72 -5.23 1.37
CA MET A 109 9.84 -6.12 1.02
C MET A 109 9.37 -7.54 0.69
N SER A 110 8.37 -8.03 1.42
CA SER A 110 7.78 -9.35 1.16
C SER A 110 7.09 -9.40 -0.21
N TRP A 111 6.38 -8.33 -0.59
CA TRP A 111 5.78 -8.21 -1.91
C TRP A 111 6.82 -8.04 -3.02
N ALA A 112 7.84 -7.21 -2.78
CA ALA A 112 8.92 -6.97 -3.73
C ALA A 112 9.75 -8.23 -4.00
N GLN A 113 9.87 -9.18 -3.06
CA GLN A 113 10.51 -10.47 -3.33
C GLN A 113 9.67 -11.36 -4.28
N GLN A 114 8.35 -11.27 -4.19
CA GLN A 114 7.42 -12.15 -4.92
C GLN A 114 7.02 -11.59 -6.29
N PHE A 115 6.92 -10.27 -6.43
CA PHE A 115 6.36 -9.63 -7.60
C PHE A 115 7.31 -8.59 -8.18
N GLU A 116 7.71 -8.80 -9.44
CA GLU A 116 8.52 -7.85 -10.19
C GLU A 116 7.85 -6.48 -10.33
N THR A 117 6.55 -6.45 -10.62
CA THR A 117 5.76 -5.22 -10.70
C THR A 117 5.85 -4.35 -9.43
N VAL A 118 6.01 -4.96 -8.26
CA VAL A 118 6.19 -4.20 -7.02
C VAL A 118 7.60 -3.60 -6.96
N ARG A 119 8.63 -4.30 -7.44
CA ARG A 119 9.99 -3.74 -7.56
C ARG A 119 10.04 -2.59 -8.56
N GLU A 120 9.41 -2.76 -9.71
CA GLU A 120 9.30 -1.73 -10.75
C GLU A 120 8.60 -0.48 -10.22
N LEU A 121 7.48 -0.63 -9.51
CA LEU A 121 6.78 0.49 -8.87
C LEU A 121 7.65 1.23 -7.85
N LEU A 122 8.52 0.54 -7.11
CA LEU A 122 9.39 1.19 -6.13
C LEU A 122 10.61 1.87 -6.75
N ALA A 123 11.05 1.39 -7.91
CA ALA A 123 12.14 1.99 -8.68
C ALA A 123 11.67 3.14 -9.60
N ASP A 124 10.36 3.30 -9.79
CA ASP A 124 9.78 4.37 -10.61
C ASP A 124 9.78 5.70 -9.84
N ASP A 125 10.63 6.63 -10.24
CA ASP A 125 10.73 7.97 -9.65
C ASP A 125 9.40 8.74 -9.69
N GLN A 126 8.50 8.42 -10.63
CA GLN A 126 7.16 9.02 -10.72
C GLN A 126 6.21 8.53 -9.62
N CYS A 127 6.58 7.48 -8.88
CA CYS A 127 5.84 7.00 -7.70
C CYS A 127 6.16 7.77 -6.43
N TRP A 128 7.24 8.55 -6.42
CA TRP A 128 7.75 9.22 -5.24
C TRP A 128 7.35 10.70 -5.21
N PRO A 129 7.18 11.29 -4.01
CA PRO A 129 7.05 12.73 -3.88
C PRO A 129 8.27 13.40 -4.52
N THR A 130 8.06 14.19 -5.57
CA THR A 130 9.08 15.10 -6.10
C THR A 130 8.78 16.50 -5.62
N ASP A 131 9.82 17.23 -5.23
CA ASP A 131 9.70 18.63 -4.83
C ASP A 131 9.26 19.44 -6.07
N PRO A 132 8.22 20.29 -6.03
CA PRO A 132 7.84 21.13 -7.17
C PRO A 132 8.89 22.20 -7.55
N ALA A 133 10.09 22.15 -6.98
CA ALA A 133 11.07 23.24 -6.96
C ALA A 133 12.34 23.01 -7.79
N GLU A 134 12.38 22.07 -8.74
CA GLU A 134 13.44 22.05 -9.76
C GLU A 134 12.88 22.36 -11.15
N PRO A 135 12.90 23.62 -11.59
CA PRO A 135 12.82 23.93 -13.01
C PRO A 135 14.14 23.52 -13.66
N VAL A 136 14.05 22.64 -14.67
CA VAL A 136 15.12 22.38 -15.65
C VAL A 136 15.30 23.61 -16.53
#